data_AF-A0A0D2NH54-F1
#
_entry.id   AF-A0A0D2NH54-F1
#
_cell.length_a   1.000
_cell.length_b   1.000
_cell.length_c   1.000
_cell.angle_alpha   90.00
_cell.angle_beta   90.00
_cell.angle_gamma   90.00
#
_symmetry.space_group_name_H-M   'P 1'
#
loop_
_entity.id
_entity.type
_entity.pdbx_description
1 polymer ?
#
loop_
_entity_poly.entity_id
_entity_poly.type
_entity_poly.pdbx_seq_one_letter_code
_entity_poly.pdbx_strand_id
1 'polypeptide(L)'
;HYITQGTITPIERSIEFANKFPDQILDKVQLQRFLGSLNYVIVFYPSLSKLCKSLYDRLKKNPQPWTNNHTNIITQIKKQITKLPCLYLADPNALRL
;
A
#
# COMPACT_ATOMS: atom_id res chain seq x y z
N HIS A 1 18.18 16.15 12.66
CA HIS A 1 18.34 14.69 12.46
C HIS A 1 17.20 13.98 13.16
N TYR A 2 16.08 13.73 12.47
CA TYR A 2 14.98 12.94 13.01
C TYR A 2 15.23 11.47 12.63
N ILE A 3 16.00 10.78 13.47
CA ILE A 3 16.18 9.33 13.38
C ILE A 3 15.47 8.74 14.59
N THR A 4 14.18 8.50 14.45
CA THR A 4 13.42 7.64 15.35
C THR A 4 13.35 6.26 14.71
N GLN A 5 14.28 5.40 15.12
CA GLN A 5 14.22 3.93 15.06
C GLN A 5 13.58 3.32 13.80
N GLY A 6 14.09 3.67 12.61
CA GLY A 6 14.06 2.84 11.40
C GLY A 6 12.71 2.38 10.83
N THR A 7 11.57 2.66 11.45
CA THR A 7 10.26 2.05 11.14
C THR A 7 9.28 3.05 10.53
N ILE A 8 9.42 4.34 10.88
CA ILE A 8 8.61 5.44 10.35
C ILE A 8 9.06 5.80 8.93
N THR A 9 10.37 5.97 8.72
CA THR A 9 10.95 6.31 7.41
C THR A 9 10.65 5.28 6.30
N PRO A 10 10.64 3.95 6.55
CA PRO A 10 10.22 2.97 5.54
C PRO A 10 8.74 3.08 5.15
N ILE A 11 7.84 3.36 6.10
CA ILE A 11 6.40 3.45 5.84
C ILE A 11 6.12 4.67 4.96
N GLU A 12 6.64 5.85 5.33
CA GLU A 12 6.47 7.07 4.52
C GLU A 12 7.04 6.89 3.11
N ARG A 13 8.26 6.36 2.97
CA ARG A 13 8.83 6.08 1.64
C ARG A 13 8.01 5.07 0.84
N SER A 14 7.43 4.07 1.50
CA SER A 14 6.57 3.08 0.86
C SER A 14 5.29 3.73 0.33
N ILE A 15 4.71 4.67 1.08
CA ILE A 15 3.53 5.44 0.67
C ILE A 15 3.85 6.36 -0.50
N GLU A 16 4.95 7.12 -0.41
CA GLU A 16 5.42 7.98 -1.50
C GLU A 16 5.68 7.18 -2.78
N PHE A 17 6.29 6.00 -2.64
CA PHE A 17 6.56 5.13 -3.78
C PHE A 17 5.27 4.57 -4.39
N ALA A 18 4.32 4.09 -3.56
CA ALA A 18 3.01 3.62 -4.01
C ALA A 18 2.20 4.72 -4.74
N ASN A 19 2.33 5.99 -4.31
CA ASN A 19 1.66 7.12 -4.94
C ASN A 19 2.19 7.46 -6.34
N LYS A 20 3.41 7.05 -6.69
CA LYS A 20 3.99 7.26 -8.03
C LYS A 20 3.40 6.36 -9.12
N PHE A 21 2.71 5.29 -8.74
CA PHE A 21 2.08 4.38 -9.70
C PHE A 21 0.78 4.98 -10.24
N PRO A 22 0.40 4.70 -11.50
CA PRO A 22 -0.93 5.06 -11.99
C PRO A 22 -2.03 4.29 -11.25
N ASP A 23 -3.27 4.78 -11.31
CA ASP A 23 -4.43 4.07 -10.73
C ASP A 23 -4.77 2.79 -11.51
N GLN A 24 -4.34 2.73 -12.76
CA GLN A 24 -4.47 1.57 -13.63
C GLN A 24 -3.09 0.95 -13.89
N ILE A 25 -2.85 -0.22 -13.31
CA ILE A 25 -1.57 -0.94 -13.40
C ILE A 25 -1.76 -2.21 -14.21
N LEU A 26 -1.68 -2.08 -15.54
CA LEU A 26 -1.86 -3.21 -16.46
C LEU A 26 -0.64 -4.13 -16.48
N ASP A 27 0.56 -3.55 -16.33
CA ASP A 27 1.81 -4.29 -16.36
C ASP A 27 1.99 -5.12 -15.09
N LYS A 28 2.29 -6.41 -15.27
CA LYS A 28 2.44 -7.36 -14.16
C LYS A 28 3.62 -7.00 -13.26
N VAL A 29 4.73 -6.54 -13.83
CA VAL A 29 5.94 -6.18 -13.07
C VAL A 29 5.68 -4.91 -12.25
N GLN A 30 5.00 -3.93 -12.82
CA GLN A 30 4.56 -2.74 -12.10
C GLN A 30 3.59 -3.10 -10.97
N LEU A 31 2.64 -4.02 -11.20
CA LEU A 31 1.72 -4.46 -10.17
C LEU A 31 2.44 -5.17 -9.02
N GLN A 32 3.45 -5.99 -9.34
CA GLN A 32 4.32 -6.61 -8.33
C GLN A 32 5.09 -5.58 -7.52
N ARG A 33 5.67 -4.56 -8.18
CA ARG A 33 6.39 -3.47 -7.49
C ARG A 33 5.46 -2.65 -6.59
N PHE A 34 4.25 -2.36 -7.07
CA PHE A 34 3.23 -1.68 -6.28
C PHE A 34 2.87 -2.49 -5.03
N LEU A 35 2.54 -3.77 -5.18
CA LEU A 35 2.24 -4.66 -4.05
C LEU A 35 3.43 -4.84 -3.10
N GLY A 36 4.65 -4.90 -3.64
CA GLY A 36 5.88 -4.97 -2.85
C GLY A 36 6.08 -3.72 -1.97
N SER A 37 5.76 -2.54 -2.49
CA SER A 37 5.80 -1.30 -1.70
C SER A 37 4.80 -1.30 -0.55
N LEU A 38 3.64 -1.95 -0.71
CA LEU A 38 2.62 -2.02 0.31
C LEU A 38 2.92 -3.06 1.40
N ASN A 39 3.91 -3.93 1.22
CA ASN A 39 4.19 -5.03 2.15
C ASN A 39 4.47 -4.52 3.58
N TYR A 40 5.15 -3.39 3.72
CA TYR A 40 5.42 -2.73 5.00
C TYR A 40 4.20 -2.01 5.57
N VAL A 41 3.18 -1.69 4.78
CA VAL A 41 1.97 -0.98 5.22
C VAL A 41 0.86 -1.95 5.61
N ILE A 42 0.77 -3.10 4.94
CA ILE A 42 -0.27 -4.12 5.14
C ILE A 42 -0.22 -4.71 6.57
N VAL A 43 0.96 -4.78 7.19
CA VAL A 43 1.10 -5.24 8.59
C VAL A 43 0.39 -4.33 9.60
N PHE A 44 0.21 -3.04 9.27
CA PHE A 44 -0.50 -2.08 10.11
C PHE A 44 -2.01 -2.01 9.81
N TYR A 45 -2.45 -2.49 8.64
CA TYR A 45 -3.85 -2.45 8.22
C TYR A 45 -4.33 -3.79 7.64
N PRO A 46 -5.01 -4.61 8.47
CA PRO A 46 -5.63 -5.85 8.01
C PRO A 46 -6.69 -5.62 6.91
N SER A 47 -7.32 -4.43 6.90
CA SER A 47 -8.27 -4.03 5.86
C SER A 47 -7.61 -3.91 4.47
N LEU A 48 -6.36 -3.43 4.40
CA LEU A 48 -5.60 -3.36 3.15
C LEU A 48 -5.25 -4.74 2.62
N SER A 49 -4.96 -5.69 3.50
CA SER A 49 -4.67 -7.09 3.11
C SER A 49 -5.82 -7.68 2.27
N LYS A 50 -7.07 -7.43 2.68
CA LYS A 50 -8.26 -7.89 1.95
C LYS A 50 -8.35 -7.28 0.55
N LEU A 51 -8.05 -5.98 0.42
CA LEU A 51 -8.04 -5.27 -0.87
C LEU A 51 -6.90 -5.75 -1.77
N CYS A 52 -5.72 -5.96 -1.20
CA CYS A 52 -4.56 -6.46 -1.92
C CYS A 52 -4.75 -7.89 -2.43
N LYS A 53 -5.59 -8.71 -1.79
CA LYS A 53 -5.89 -10.08 -2.24
C LYS A 53 -6.38 -10.13 -3.69
N SER A 54 -7.31 -9.26 -4.07
CA SER A 54 -7.79 -9.16 -5.46
C SER A 54 -6.69 -8.76 -6.44
N LEU A 55 -5.71 -7.97 -5.99
CA LEU A 55 -4.53 -7.59 -6.79
C LEU A 55 -3.49 -8.72 -6.85
N TYR A 56 -3.35 -9.55 -5.81
CA TYR A 56 -2.50 -10.74 -5.84
C TYR A 56 -3.05 -11.83 -6.77
N ASP A 57 -4.38 -11.95 -6.88
CA ASP A 57 -5.01 -12.86 -7.84
C ASP A 57 -4.63 -12.54 -9.30
N ARG A 58 -4.40 -11.25 -9.60
CA ARG A 58 -3.89 -10.79 -10.90
C ARG A 58 -2.42 -11.16 -11.17
N LEU A 59 -1.67 -11.61 -10.17
CA LEU A 59 -0.29 -12.09 -10.36
C LEU A 59 -0.20 -13.58 -10.71
N LYS A 60 -1.31 -14.32 -10.60
CA LYS A 60 -1.38 -15.75 -10.92
C LYS A 60 -1.19 -16.02 -12.42
N LYS A 61 -1.06 -17.30 -12.79
CA LYS A 61 -0.80 -17.72 -14.18
C LYS A 61 -1.90 -17.29 -15.16
N ASN A 62 -3.17 -17.32 -14.74
CA ASN A 62 -4.32 -16.86 -15.53
C ASN A 62 -5.04 -15.73 -14.78
N PRO A 63 -4.60 -14.47 -14.95
CA PRO A 63 -5.26 -13.35 -14.30
C PRO A 63 -6.57 -13.00 -15.00
N GLN A 64 -7.59 -12.64 -14.21
CA GLN A 64 -8.77 -12.00 -14.76
C GLN A 64 -8.40 -10.67 -15.43
N PRO A 65 -9.12 -10.23 -16.49
CA PRO A 65 -8.88 -8.95 -17.14
C PRO A 65 -9.00 -7.76 -16.18
N TRP A 66 -8.37 -6.63 -16.54
CA TRP A 66 -8.39 -5.46 -15.66
C TRP A 66 -9.78 -4.83 -15.76
N THR A 67 -10.44 -4.59 -14.63
CA THR A 67 -11.77 -4.00 -14.55
C THR A 67 -11.70 -2.69 -13.75
N ASN A 68 -12.74 -1.87 -13.88
CA ASN A 68 -12.88 -0.64 -13.08
C ASN A 68 -12.83 -0.92 -11.57
N ASN A 69 -13.20 -2.12 -11.13
CA ASN A 69 -13.07 -2.53 -9.74
C ASN A 69 -11.61 -2.53 -9.27
N HIS A 70 -10.66 -2.99 -10.09
CA HIS A 70 -9.24 -2.95 -9.75
C HIS A 70 -8.74 -1.51 -9.63
N THR A 71 -9.13 -0.61 -10.54
CA THR A 71 -8.79 0.81 -10.45
C THR A 71 -9.34 1.41 -9.15
N ASN A 72 -10.60 1.13 -8.82
CA ASN A 72 -11.22 1.59 -7.57
C ASN A 72 -10.47 1.08 -6.33
N ILE A 73 -10.03 -0.19 -6.34
CA ILE A 73 -9.21 -0.77 -5.27
C ILE A 73 -7.88 -0.01 -5.11
N ILE A 74 -7.15 0.28 -6.19
CA ILE A 74 -5.89 1.05 -6.14
C ILE A 74 -6.14 2.44 -5.56
N THR A 75 -7.17 3.15 -6.04
CA THR A 75 -7.53 4.48 -5.53
C THR A 75 -7.91 4.42 -4.05
N GLN A 76 -8.64 3.39 -3.60
CA GLN A 76 -8.96 3.22 -2.18
C GLN A 76 -7.73 2.95 -1.33
N ILE A 77 -6.81 2.10 -1.79
CA ILE A 77 -5.55 1.83 -1.09
C ILE A 77 -4.77 3.15 -0.93
N LYS A 78 -4.56 3.90 -2.01
CA LYS A 78 -3.86 5.20 -1.99
C LYS A 78 -4.49 6.18 -1.00
N LYS A 79 -5.82 6.29 -0.99
CA LYS A 79 -6.55 7.13 -0.03
C LYS A 79 -6.36 6.68 1.42
N GLN A 80 -6.34 5.38 1.68
CA GLN A 80 -6.14 4.86 3.05
C GLN A 80 -4.69 5.05 3.52
N ILE A 81 -3.70 4.73 2.69
CA ILE A 81 -2.29 4.89 3.06
C ILE A 81 -1.88 6.37 3.20
N THR A 82 -2.53 7.29 2.49
CA THR A 82 -2.29 8.73 2.63
C THR A 82 -2.85 9.30 3.94
N LYS A 83 -3.88 8.66 4.53
CA LYS A 83 -4.38 9.02 5.87
C LYS A 83 -3.49 8.51 7.00
N LEU A 84 -2.65 7.51 6.72
CA LEU A 84 -1.75 6.90 7.70
C LEU A 84 -0.72 7.87 8.33
N PRO A 85 0.03 8.69 7.57
CA PRO A 85 1.02 9.59 8.16
C PRO A 85 0.39 10.56 9.15
N CYS A 86 -0.86 10.99 8.93
CA CYS A 86 -1.57 11.86 9.88
C CYS A 86 -1.89 11.15 11.22
N LEU A 87 -2.32 9.88 11.18
CA LEU A 87 -2.69 9.12 12.39
C LEU A 87 -1.46 8.75 13.22
N TYR A 88 -0.35 8.39 12.57
CA TYR A 88 0.89 8.02 13.26
C TYR A 88 1.59 9.24 13.89
N LEU A 89 1.54 10.41 13.24
CA LEU A 89 2.09 11.65 13.79
C LEU A 89 1.28 12.20 14.98
N ALA A 90 -0.02 11.94 15.01
CA ALA A 90 -0.91 12.42 16.07
C ALA A 90 -0.76 11.65 17.40
N ASP A 91 -0.25 10.41 17.36
CA ASP A 91 -0.17 9.55 18.54
C ASP A 91 1.26 9.07 18.82
N PRO A 92 2.07 9.86 19.55
CA PRO A 92 3.43 9.47 19.94
C PRO A 92 3.49 8.25 20.89
N ASN A 93 2.35 7.70 21.32
CA ASN A 93 2.27 6.56 22.24
C ASN A 93 1.63 5.29 21.64
N ALA A 94 1.17 5.32 20.39
CA ALA A 94 0.49 4.16 19.76
C ALA A 94 1.40 2.92 19.55
N LEU A 95 2.70 3.05 19.80
CA LEU A 95 3.69 1.97 19.74
C LEU A 95 4.27 1.67 21.13
N ARG A 96 3.40 1.23 22.04
CA ARG A 96 3.84 0.39 23.16
C ARG A 96 3.39 -1.04 22.87
N LEU A 97 4.22 -1.74 22.10
CA LEU A 97 4.25 -3.22 22.11
C LEU A 97 5.01 -3.68 23.36
#